data_AF-A0A2U8XA41-F1
#
_entry.id   AF-A0A2U8XA41-F1
#
_cell.length_a   1.000
_cell.length_b   1.000
_cell.length_c   1.000
_cell.angle_alpha   90.00
_cell.angle_beta   90.00
_cell.angle_gamma   90.00
#
_symmetry.space_group_name_H-M   'P 1'
#
loop_
_entity.id
_entity.type
_entity.pdbx_description
1 polymer ?
#
loop_
_entity_poly.entity_id
_entity_poly.type
_entity_poly.pdbx_seq_one_letter_code
_entity_poly.pdbx_strand_id
1 'polypeptide(L)'
;MREPGGREPGPDVEALRRLEALQPAYERLRADRIRAESDVERLTAELAAARTQAREELGTDDEAEIRRMIEEARAENARRVEAFAQSLRAVQDRLDALDQGR
;
A
#
# COMPACT_ATOMS: atom_id res chain seq x y z
N MET A 1 -54.95 40.80 -39.95
CA MET A 1 -53.74 41.34 -39.31
C MET A 1 -52.67 40.25 -39.34
N ARG A 2 -51.42 40.60 -39.70
CA ARG A 2 -50.28 39.68 -39.89
C ARG A 2 -49.48 39.55 -38.58
N GLU A 3 -49.23 38.30 -38.16
CA GLU A 3 -47.97 37.70 -37.60
C GLU A 3 -47.39 38.29 -36.27
N PRO A 4 -46.83 37.45 -35.37
CA PRO A 4 -45.58 36.76 -35.68
C PRO A 4 -45.54 35.26 -35.36
N GLY A 5 -45.12 34.49 -36.35
CA GLY A 5 -44.62 33.14 -36.21
C GLY A 5 -43.53 33.05 -35.14
N GLY A 6 -43.72 32.11 -34.22
CA GLY A 6 -42.68 31.65 -33.32
C GLY A 6 -41.57 31.02 -34.14
N ARG A 7 -40.45 31.74 -34.29
CA ARG A 7 -39.24 31.20 -34.90
C ARG A 7 -38.72 30.11 -33.96
N GLU A 8 -38.83 28.85 -34.37
CA GLU A 8 -38.16 27.75 -33.68
C GLU A 8 -36.68 28.11 -33.50
N PRO A 9 -36.09 27.88 -32.31
CA PRO A 9 -34.68 28.18 -32.10
C PRO A 9 -33.87 27.37 -33.13
N GLY A 10 -33.02 28.08 -33.89
CA GLY A 10 -32.21 27.43 -34.93
C GLY A 10 -31.29 26.36 -34.35
N PRO A 11 -30.83 25.40 -35.17
CA PRO A 11 -30.03 24.25 -34.74
C PRO A 11 -28.78 24.64 -33.91
N ASP A 12 -28.22 25.83 -34.15
CA ASP A 12 -27.09 26.37 -33.41
C ASP A 12 -27.41 26.66 -31.93
N VAL A 13 -28.64 27.11 -31.64
CA VAL A 13 -29.10 27.40 -30.26
C VAL A 13 -29.32 26.11 -29.48
N GLU A 14 -29.81 25.06 -30.14
CA GLU A 14 -29.97 23.74 -29.54
C GLU A 14 -28.61 23.07 -29.28
N ALA A 15 -27.67 23.20 -30.23
CA ALA A 15 -26.30 22.73 -30.06
C ALA A 15 -25.58 23.42 -28.88
N LEU A 16 -25.75 24.73 -28.74
CA LEU A 16 -25.18 25.49 -27.61
C LEU A 16 -25.76 25.05 -26.27
N ARG A 17 -27.08 24.88 -26.16
CA ARG A 17 -27.72 24.37 -24.93
C ARG A 17 -27.22 22.98 -24.55
N ARG A 18 -27.04 22.11 -25.55
CA ARG A 18 -26.50 20.76 -25.33
C ARG A 18 -25.05 20.80 -24.86
N LEU A 19 -24.24 21.71 -25.39
CA LEU A 19 -22.85 21.91 -24.95
C LEU A 19 -22.79 22.45 -23.51
N GLU A 20 -23.61 23.44 -23.17
CA GLU A 20 -23.73 23.99 -21.81
C GLU A 20 -24.14 22.90 -20.80
N ALA A 21 -25.05 22.00 -21.19
CA ALA A 21 -25.46 20.89 -20.35
C ALA A 21 -24.35 19.85 -20.12
N LEU A 22 -23.40 19.71 -21.05
CA LEU A 22 -22.27 18.77 -20.94
C LEU A 22 -21.07 19.34 -20.18
N GLN A 23 -20.92 20.65 -20.12
CA GLN A 23 -19.79 21.32 -19.47
C GLN A 23 -19.58 20.90 -17.99
N PRO A 24 -20.62 20.80 -17.13
CA PRO A 24 -20.43 20.35 -15.75
C PRO A 24 -19.91 18.90 -15.66
N ALA A 25 -20.34 18.02 -16.56
CA ALA A 25 -19.87 16.64 -16.60
C ALA A 25 -18.39 16.57 -16.99
N TYR A 26 -17.99 17.38 -17.98
CA TYR A 26 -16.59 17.51 -18.37
C TYR A 26 -15.71 18.02 -17.23
N GLU A 27 -16.11 19.10 -16.54
CA GLU A 27 -15.30 19.66 -15.44
C GLU A 27 -15.15 18.67 -14.28
N ARG A 28 -16.19 17.89 -13.97
CA ARG A 28 -16.09 16.79 -12.98
C ARG A 28 -15.06 15.75 -13.41
N LEU A 29 -15.18 15.24 -14.64
CA LEU A 29 -14.25 14.24 -15.17
C LEU A 29 -12.81 14.76 -15.21
N ARG A 30 -12.62 16.04 -15.55
CA ARG A 30 -11.31 16.70 -15.53
C ARG A 30 -10.74 16.78 -14.11
N ALA A 31 -11.55 17.17 -13.14
CA ALA A 31 -11.13 17.22 -11.74
C ALA A 31 -10.80 15.82 -11.19
N ASP A 32 -11.60 14.81 -11.55
CA ASP A 32 -11.38 13.42 -11.15
C ASP A 32 -10.08 12.88 -11.77
N ARG A 33 -9.82 13.19 -13.05
CA ARG A 33 -8.56 12.84 -13.72
C ARG A 33 -7.35 13.42 -12.99
N ILE A 34 -7.39 14.72 -12.68
CA ILE A 34 -6.27 15.39 -11.97
C ILE A 34 -6.02 14.73 -10.62
N ARG A 35 -7.08 14.39 -9.87
CA ARG A 35 -6.95 13.68 -8.59
C ARG A 35 -6.34 12.29 -8.76
N ALA A 36 -6.81 11.52 -9.74
CA ALA A 36 -6.26 10.20 -10.04
C ALA A 36 -4.80 10.26 -10.49
N GLU A 37 -4.43 11.23 -11.33
CA GLU A 37 -3.04 11.48 -11.74
C GLU A 37 -2.15 11.79 -10.53
N SER A 38 -2.61 12.67 -9.63
CA SER A 38 -1.89 12.99 -8.39
C SER A 38 -1.73 11.79 -7.46
N ASP A 39 -2.77 10.95 -7.32
CA ASP A 39 -2.71 9.73 -6.52
C ASP A 39 -1.73 8.71 -7.11
N VAL A 40 -1.70 8.55 -8.44
CA VAL A 40 -0.74 7.67 -9.11
C VAL A 40 0.69 8.14 -8.86
N GLU A 41 0.96 9.44 -9.00
CA GLU A 41 2.29 10.00 -8.72
C GLU A 41 2.72 9.74 -7.27
N ARG A 42 1.82 10.03 -6.31
CA ARG A 42 2.08 9.82 -4.87
C ARG A 42 2.33 8.35 -4.55
N LEU A 43 1.45 7.44 -4.99
CA LEU A 43 1.58 6.01 -4.72
C LEU A 43 2.83 5.41 -5.39
N THR A 44 3.22 5.92 -6.56
CA THR A 44 4.46 5.51 -7.22
C THR A 44 5.69 5.92 -6.41
N ALA A 45 5.70 7.13 -5.86
CA ALA A 45 6.78 7.60 -4.99
C ALA A 45 6.85 6.79 -3.68
N GLU A 46 5.70 6.53 -3.04
CA GLU A 46 5.62 5.70 -1.83
C GLU A 46 6.14 4.28 -2.08
N LEU A 47 5.76 3.67 -3.21
CA LEU A 47 6.24 2.34 -3.61
C LEU A 47 7.75 2.33 -3.85
N ALA A 48 8.28 3.34 -4.52
CA ALA A 48 9.72 3.47 -4.75
C ALA A 48 10.50 3.60 -3.43
N ALA A 49 10.00 4.40 -2.49
CA ALA A 49 10.60 4.56 -1.17
C ALA A 49 10.59 3.23 -0.38
N ALA A 50 9.45 2.54 -0.36
CA ALA A 50 9.32 1.25 0.32
C ALA A 50 10.28 0.18 -0.25
N ARG A 51 10.45 0.14 -1.58
CA ARG A 51 11.42 -0.76 -2.24
C ARG A 51 12.87 -0.43 -1.90
N THR A 52 13.21 0.86 -1.85
CA THR A 52 14.55 1.30 -1.44
C THR A 52 14.82 0.89 0.00
N GLN A 53 13.89 1.14 0.92
CA GLN A 53 14.02 0.73 2.31
C GLN A 53 14.18 -0.79 2.44
N ALA A 54 13.39 -1.59 1.72
CA ALA A 54 13.52 -3.04 1.72
C ALA A 54 14.91 -3.49 1.25
N ARG A 55 15.44 -2.89 0.18
CA ARG A 55 16.80 -3.17 -0.29
C ARG A 55 17.88 -2.74 0.69
N GLU A 56 17.71 -1.62 1.39
CA GLU A 56 18.68 -1.15 2.39
C GLU A 56 18.71 -2.02 3.64
N GLU A 57 17.53 -2.43 4.15
CA GLU A 57 17.41 -3.18 5.39
C GLU A 57 17.61 -4.70 5.20
N LEU A 58 17.10 -5.24 4.09
CA LEU A 58 17.01 -6.69 3.85
C LEU A 58 17.86 -7.15 2.66
N GLY A 59 18.43 -6.22 1.88
CA GLY A 59 19.20 -6.53 0.68
C GLY A 59 18.34 -6.81 -0.57
N THR A 60 17.02 -6.88 -0.43
CA THR A 60 16.07 -7.24 -1.50
C THR A 60 14.72 -6.52 -1.31
N ASP A 61 14.02 -6.25 -2.41
CA ASP A 61 12.61 -5.81 -2.40
C ASP A 61 11.63 -6.89 -2.93
N ASP A 62 12.11 -8.13 -3.10
CA ASP A 62 11.26 -9.27 -3.45
C ASP A 62 10.52 -9.78 -2.20
N GLU A 63 9.19 -9.60 -2.18
CA GLU A 63 8.34 -10.02 -1.07
C GLU A 63 8.44 -11.52 -0.77
N ALA A 64 8.60 -12.37 -1.80
CA ALA A 64 8.72 -13.81 -1.60
C ALA A 64 10.05 -14.16 -0.93
N GLU A 65 11.13 -13.46 -1.30
CA GLU A 65 12.44 -13.61 -0.68
C GLU A 65 12.43 -13.13 0.77
N ILE A 66 11.88 -11.94 1.04
CA ILE A 66 11.70 -11.38 2.39
C ILE A 66 10.90 -12.36 3.27
N ARG A 67 9.83 -12.94 2.73
CA ARG A 67 9.03 -13.93 3.47
C ARG A 67 9.84 -15.17 3.82
N ARG A 68 10.69 -15.66 2.91
CA ARG A 68 11.59 -16.79 3.19
C ARG A 68 12.61 -16.44 4.28
N MET A 69 13.21 -15.25 4.24
CA MET A 69 14.15 -14.78 5.26
C MET A 69 13.50 -14.74 6.65
N ILE A 70 12.25 -14.26 6.75
CA ILE A 70 11.50 -14.21 8.01
C ILE A 70 11.27 -15.62 8.57
N GLU A 71 10.82 -16.56 7.74
CA GLU A 71 10.55 -17.93 8.20
C GLU A 71 11.82 -18.66 8.61
N GLU A 72 12.93 -18.46 7.89
CA GLU A 72 14.24 -19.00 8.27
C GLU A 72 14.72 -18.41 9.60
N ALA A 73 14.61 -17.09 9.78
CA ALA A 73 14.97 -16.42 11.03
C ALA A 73 14.13 -16.92 12.21
N ARG A 74 12.83 -17.16 12.02
CA ARG A 74 11.94 -17.74 13.03
C ARG A 74 12.35 -19.16 13.41
N ALA A 75 12.63 -20.01 12.42
CA ALA A 75 13.08 -21.37 12.66
C ALA A 75 14.43 -21.41 13.40
N GLU A 76 15.36 -20.55 13.02
CA GLU A 76 16.64 -20.40 13.70
C GLU A 76 16.47 -19.90 15.15
N ASN A 77 15.60 -18.91 15.35
CA ASN A 77 15.30 -18.41 16.69
C ASN A 77 14.73 -19.51 17.59
N ALA A 78 13.75 -20.29 17.09
CA ALA A 78 13.18 -21.40 17.83
C ALA A 78 14.24 -22.43 18.25
N ARG A 79 15.19 -22.77 17.36
CA ARG A 79 16.32 -23.66 17.68
C ARG A 79 17.21 -23.07 18.78
N ARG A 80 17.53 -21.79 18.70
CA ARG A 80 18.36 -21.10 19.71
C ARG A 80 17.68 -21.03 21.07
N VAL A 81 16.38 -20.74 21.09
CA VAL A 81 15.58 -20.70 22.32
C VAL A 81 15.58 -22.06 23.01
N GLU A 82 15.37 -23.15 22.28
CA GLU A 82 15.40 -24.50 22.86
C GLU A 82 16.80 -24.84 23.39
N ALA A 83 17.86 -24.56 22.64
CA ALA A 83 19.24 -24.77 23.08
C ALA A 83 19.57 -23.97 24.35
N PHE A 84 19.09 -22.73 24.42
CA PHE A 84 19.24 -21.89 25.61
C PHE A 84 18.47 -22.46 26.81
N ALA A 85 17.24 -22.91 26.60
CA ALA A 85 16.44 -23.54 27.65
C ALA A 85 17.06 -24.84 28.19
N GLN A 86 17.73 -25.63 27.34
CA GLN A 86 18.49 -26.80 27.77
C GLN A 86 19.72 -26.41 28.58
N SER A 87 20.44 -25.38 28.14
CA SER A 87 21.60 -24.85 28.87
C SER A 87 21.20 -24.35 30.26
N LEU A 88 20.07 -23.65 30.36
CA LEU A 88 19.54 -23.16 31.64
C LEU A 88 19.20 -24.31 32.59
N ARG A 89 18.51 -25.34 32.08
CA ARG A 89 18.21 -26.56 32.85
C ARG A 89 19.48 -27.23 33.37
N ALA A 90 20.48 -27.43 32.50
CA ALA A 90 21.74 -28.04 32.89
C ALA A 90 22.51 -27.24 33.95
N VAL A 91 22.42 -25.91 33.93
CA VAL A 91 22.99 -25.07 34.99
C VAL A 91 22.22 -25.25 36.30
N GLN A 92 20.89 -25.26 36.25
CA GLN A 92 20.06 -25.47 37.43
C GLN A 92 20.35 -26.83 38.09
N ASP A 93 20.38 -27.91 37.30
CA ASP A 93 20.66 -29.26 37.80
C ASP A 93 22.01 -29.35 38.52
N ARG A 94 23.03 -28.64 38.01
CA ARG A 94 24.36 -28.57 38.65
C ARG A 94 24.34 -27.80 39.95
N LEU A 95 23.58 -26.71 40.03
CA LEU A 95 23.43 -25.93 41.26
C LEU A 95 22.71 -26.75 42.33
N ASP A 96 21.63 -27.43 41.95
CA ASP A 96 20.85 -28.27 42.88
C ASP A 96 21.70 -29.44 43.42
N ALA A 97 22.54 -30.05 42.57
CA ALA A 97 23.46 -31.11 43.00
C ALA A 97 24.52 -30.62 44.00
N LEU A 98 24.99 -29.37 43.89
CA LEU A 98 25.92 -28.77 44.84
C LEU A 98 25.26 -28.47 46.18
N ASP A 99 23.98 -28.12 46.18
CA ASP A 99 23.23 -27.78 47.40
C ASP A 99 22.83 -29.04 48.20
N GLN A 100 22.51 -30.15 47.51
CA GLN A 100 22.22 -31.44 48.15
C GLN A 100 23.46 -32.16 48.70
N GLY A 101 24.67 -31.74 48.30
CA GLY A 101 25.94 -32.28 48.78
C GLY A 101 26.49 -31.63 50.05
N ARG A 102 25.76 -30.66 50.62
CA ARG A 102 26.04 -30.00 51.91
C ARG A 102 25.19 -30.59 53.04
#